data_AF-A0A524IV70-F1
#
_entry.id   AF-A0A524IV70-F1
#
_cell.length_a   1.000
_cell.length_b   1.000
_cell.length_c   1.000
_cell.angle_alpha   90.00
_cell.angle_beta   90.00
_cell.angle_gamma   90.00
#
_symmetry.space_group_name_H-M   'P 1'
#
loop_
_entity.id
_entity.type
_entity.pdbx_description
1 polymer ?
#
loop_
_entity_poly.entity_id
_entity_poly.type
_entity_poly.pdbx_seq_one_letter_code
_entity_poly.pdbx_strand_id
1 'polypeptide(L)'
;MWGCLTLILLTGLVAGAIMLIPVLFPRQSDNMTLGERQTLTSERIPISGGTLTVSAPGDPLDGMTLSVPEGAYDRSKSFKITARPIEAYTFPNFNPITPLIHVDNGGAFASEPMVLEIPIQISPDEFAMAFYYNTETGELEGIPVADLTTDKLTIVTSHFSDLVVTKIAWALLENVSVDTGFAPGVDDWQFPNNGSYLATNGQCSGQAISAMWYYYEQRLKAGAPPLYGRFDNNDYAFDTPYLWEDDSWSYRFASMVHDTLIDWDNSSRAYFKSMGNTSDSLTWAAFVYAMLETGEPQYVAVYNPYEGHALVVYKIEQNWLYVADPNFPGRTDRVVRIENGQFLPYYSGANATAISEEGEPAYPDIRYMAKSAMANWSAIGPEYEKMLKGKSGDGRFPDYKLEYLSDVNETTGEEIWSPVPDVMELTEEDTAKPGDKYRGQVVFRLTPLVGLGDVAWYLYDGTDRILSLKSSGAENQVVLPYALRSGVHHIGVEFDDYEPVFDGNPK
;
A
#
# COMPACT_ATOMS: atom_id res chain seq x y z
N MET A 1 59.52 -9.47 -20.17
CA MET A 1 58.17 -8.88 -20.33
C MET A 1 57.05 -9.87 -19.95
N TRP A 2 57.28 -10.75 -18.97
CA TRP A 2 56.30 -11.77 -18.50
C TRP A 2 56.02 -11.66 -17.00
N GLY A 3 56.71 -10.76 -16.27
CA GLY A 3 56.54 -10.58 -14.82
C GLY A 3 55.50 -9.55 -14.40
N CYS A 4 55.11 -8.61 -15.27
CA CYS A 4 54.13 -7.57 -14.93
C CYS A 4 52.67 -7.99 -15.16
N LEU A 5 52.39 -8.94 -16.07
CA LEU A 5 51.01 -9.35 -16.36
C LEU A 5 50.41 -10.23 -15.25
N THR A 6 51.25 -11.06 -14.62
CA THR A 6 50.82 -11.95 -13.53
C THR A 6 50.48 -11.19 -12.26
N LEU A 7 51.16 -10.07 -11.99
CA LEU A 7 50.89 -9.23 -10.82
C LEU A 7 49.57 -8.46 -10.97
N ILE A 8 49.25 -7.98 -12.18
CA ILE A 8 48.01 -7.23 -12.47
C ILE A 8 46.77 -8.15 -12.44
N LEU A 9 46.89 -9.39 -12.94
CA LEU A 9 45.81 -10.40 -12.85
C LEU A 9 45.55 -10.87 -11.41
N LEU A 10 46.60 -11.01 -10.59
CA LEU A 10 46.43 -11.36 -9.17
C LEU A 10 45.77 -10.22 -8.38
N THR A 11 46.16 -8.96 -8.63
CA THR A 11 45.53 -7.80 -7.97
C THR A 11 44.09 -7.57 -8.43
N GLY A 12 43.77 -7.84 -9.71
CA GLY A 12 42.41 -7.74 -10.23
C GLY A 12 41.46 -8.82 -9.67
N LEU A 13 41.94 -10.05 -9.48
CA LEU A 13 41.18 -11.12 -8.83
C LEU A 13 40.97 -10.88 -7.34
N VAL A 14 41.97 -10.34 -6.63
CA VAL A 14 41.84 -9.98 -5.21
C VAL A 14 40.92 -8.76 -5.02
N ALA A 15 41.02 -7.74 -5.87
CA ALA A 15 40.12 -6.58 -5.82
C ALA A 15 38.68 -6.93 -6.24
N GLY A 16 38.49 -7.80 -7.24
CA GLY A 16 37.19 -8.31 -7.65
C GLY A 16 36.55 -9.20 -6.59
N ALA A 17 37.33 -10.06 -5.92
CA ALA A 17 36.87 -10.85 -4.78
C ALA A 17 36.49 -9.95 -3.58
N ILE A 18 37.28 -8.92 -3.29
CA ILE A 18 36.98 -7.96 -2.20
C ILE A 18 35.74 -7.12 -2.50
N MET A 19 35.49 -6.73 -3.75
CA MET A 19 34.24 -6.04 -4.14
C MET A 19 33.01 -6.96 -4.18
N LEU A 20 33.20 -8.28 -4.36
CA LEU A 20 32.10 -9.25 -4.33
C LEU A 20 31.75 -9.73 -2.92
N ILE A 21 32.65 -9.60 -1.93
CA ILE A 21 32.38 -10.02 -0.54
C ILE A 21 31.16 -9.33 0.09
N PRO A 22 30.92 -8.02 -0.05
CA PRO A 22 29.70 -7.38 0.46
C PRO A 22 28.42 -7.83 -0.25
N VAL A 23 28.52 -8.26 -1.52
CA VAL A 23 27.39 -8.77 -2.32
C VAL A 23 27.09 -10.23 -2.00
N LEU A 24 28.11 -11.02 -1.65
CA LEU A 24 27.99 -12.44 -1.30
C LEU A 24 27.72 -12.65 0.20
N PHE A 25 28.04 -11.68 1.04
CA PHE A 25 27.80 -11.67 2.48
C PHE A 25 27.28 -10.28 2.86
N PRO A 26 25.98 -10.00 2.66
CA PRO A 26 25.38 -8.77 3.12
C PRO A 26 25.71 -8.59 4.61
N ARG A 27 26.20 -7.41 4.95
CA ARG A 27 26.56 -7.08 6.32
C ARG A 27 25.30 -7.13 7.18
N GLN A 28 25.31 -7.94 8.23
CA GLN A 28 24.23 -7.93 9.22
C GLN A 28 24.20 -6.58 9.92
N SER A 29 23.00 -6.13 10.28
CA SER A 29 22.83 -4.91 11.08
C SER A 29 23.53 -5.04 12.43
N ASP A 30 24.07 -3.92 12.90
CA ASP A 30 24.72 -3.82 14.20
C ASP A 30 23.69 -3.59 15.35
N ASN A 31 22.38 -3.59 15.06
CA ASN A 31 21.31 -3.38 16.06
C ASN A 31 21.09 -4.56 17.01
N MET A 32 21.49 -5.78 16.63
CA MET A 32 21.46 -6.96 17.50
C MET A 32 22.72 -7.79 17.32
N THR A 33 23.33 -8.18 18.44
CA THR A 33 24.36 -9.23 18.48
C THR A 33 23.70 -10.55 18.80
N LEU A 34 23.91 -11.54 17.94
CA LEU A 34 23.18 -12.80 17.97
C LEU A 34 24.14 -13.98 18.11
N GLY A 35 23.85 -14.87 19.05
CA GLY A 35 24.60 -16.10 19.29
C GLY A 35 24.41 -17.16 18.19
N GLU A 36 24.87 -18.38 18.49
CA GLU A 36 24.77 -19.51 17.57
C GLU A 36 23.31 -19.92 17.31
N ARG A 37 23.03 -20.31 16.05
CA ARG A 37 21.71 -20.77 15.63
C ARG A 37 21.51 -22.23 16.00
N GLN A 38 20.40 -22.51 16.67
CA GLN A 38 19.98 -23.86 17.04
C GLN A 38 18.71 -24.26 16.31
N THR A 39 18.66 -25.48 15.78
CA THR A 39 17.44 -26.02 15.16
C THR A 39 16.57 -26.64 16.25
N LEU A 40 15.32 -26.20 16.35
CA LEU A 40 14.39 -26.66 17.38
C LEU A 40 13.45 -27.74 16.84
N THR A 41 12.92 -27.55 15.63
CA THR A 41 12.07 -28.56 14.97
C THR A 41 12.07 -28.36 13.46
N SER A 42 11.70 -29.43 12.73
CA SER A 42 11.42 -29.37 11.30
C SER A 42 10.40 -30.43 10.94
N GLU A 43 9.34 -30.01 10.25
CA GLU A 43 8.24 -30.88 9.86
C GLU A 43 7.70 -30.50 8.49
N ARG A 44 7.05 -31.46 7.82
CA ARG A 44 6.31 -31.22 6.59
C ARG A 44 4.82 -31.25 6.87
N ILE A 45 4.16 -30.12 6.69
CA ILE A 45 2.71 -29.98 6.85
C ILE A 45 2.01 -30.29 5.52
N PRO A 46 0.98 -31.17 5.49
CA PRO A 46 0.22 -31.49 4.29
C PRO A 46 -0.70 -30.33 3.86
N ILE A 47 -1.30 -30.45 2.68
CA ILE A 47 -2.25 -29.45 2.15
C ILE A 47 -3.49 -29.27 3.02
N SER A 48 -3.88 -30.31 3.76
CA SER A 48 -5.00 -30.30 4.71
C SER A 48 -4.72 -29.48 5.99
N GLY A 49 -3.59 -28.79 6.06
CA GLY A 49 -3.13 -28.10 7.27
C GLY A 49 -2.55 -29.04 8.32
N GLY A 50 -2.18 -28.46 9.46
CA GLY A 50 -1.60 -29.16 10.60
C GLY A 50 -0.98 -28.20 11.62
N THR A 51 -0.50 -28.75 12.73
CA THR A 51 0.18 -28.00 13.77
C THR A 51 1.58 -28.55 13.94
N LEU A 52 2.58 -27.67 13.90
CA LEU A 52 3.94 -27.97 14.27
C LEU A 52 4.17 -27.48 15.70
N THR A 53 4.77 -28.33 16.54
CA THR A 53 5.08 -28.02 17.95
C THR A 53 6.59 -28.12 18.18
N VAL A 54 7.15 -27.13 18.88
CA VAL A 54 8.52 -27.21 19.40
C VAL A 54 8.53 -28.07 20.66
N SER A 55 9.29 -29.16 20.63
CA SER A 55 9.57 -30.00 21.80
C SER A 55 11.07 -29.95 22.11
N ALA A 56 11.45 -29.01 22.96
CA ALA A 56 12.82 -28.71 23.34
C ALA A 56 12.90 -28.41 24.85
N PRO A 57 12.77 -29.44 25.72
CA PRO A 57 12.70 -29.22 27.17
C PRO A 57 13.84 -28.36 27.72
N GLY A 58 13.48 -27.28 28.42
CA GLY A 58 14.42 -26.31 28.98
C GLY A 58 14.78 -25.14 28.06
N ASP A 59 14.34 -25.16 26.80
CA ASP A 59 14.40 -24.01 25.90
C ASP A 59 13.22 -23.05 26.18
N PRO A 60 13.41 -21.71 26.09
CA PRO A 60 12.31 -20.75 26.25
C PRO A 60 11.14 -20.94 25.29
N LEU A 61 11.34 -21.61 24.15
CA LEU A 61 10.32 -21.88 23.14
C LEU A 61 9.72 -23.28 23.23
N ASP A 62 10.03 -24.07 24.27
CA ASP A 62 9.39 -25.35 24.50
C ASP A 62 7.87 -25.19 24.60
N GLY A 63 7.12 -25.91 23.77
CA GLY A 63 5.67 -25.78 23.67
C GLY A 63 5.17 -24.74 22.67
N MET A 64 6.05 -23.99 21.98
CA MET A 64 5.63 -23.10 20.89
C MET A 64 4.91 -23.88 19.80
N THR A 65 3.76 -23.38 19.33
CA THR A 65 2.99 -24.02 18.26
C THR A 65 2.78 -23.10 17.07
N LEU A 66 2.90 -23.67 15.88
CA LEU A 66 2.52 -23.06 14.61
C LEU A 66 1.35 -23.84 14.02
N SER A 67 0.17 -23.23 13.98
CA SER A 67 -1.01 -23.78 13.34
C SER A 67 -1.13 -23.26 11.91
N VAL A 68 -1.07 -24.19 10.95
CA VAL A 68 -1.23 -23.92 9.52
C VAL A 68 -2.58 -24.45 9.08
N PRO A 69 -3.54 -23.58 8.69
CA PRO A 69 -4.86 -24.04 8.26
C PRO A 69 -4.82 -24.75 6.91
N GLU A 70 -5.87 -25.52 6.62
CA GLU A 70 -6.13 -26.03 5.27
C GLU A 70 -6.24 -24.85 4.29
N GLY A 71 -5.69 -25.01 3.08
CA GLY A 71 -5.72 -23.96 2.06
C GLY A 71 -4.63 -22.90 2.19
N ALA A 72 -3.85 -22.87 3.28
CA ALA A 72 -2.72 -21.95 3.43
C ALA A 72 -1.70 -22.08 2.29
N TYR A 73 -1.51 -23.29 1.75
CA TYR A 73 -0.65 -23.55 0.61
C TYR A 73 -1.29 -24.59 -0.33
N ASP A 74 -1.03 -24.45 -1.62
CA ASP A 74 -1.52 -25.34 -2.71
C ASP A 74 -0.85 -26.73 -2.73
N ARG A 75 0.15 -26.94 -1.89
CA ARG A 75 0.92 -28.18 -1.76
C ARG A 75 1.52 -28.28 -0.36
N SER A 76 1.89 -29.50 0.02
CA SER A 76 2.61 -29.74 1.28
C SER A 76 3.82 -28.81 1.41
N LYS A 77 4.02 -28.25 2.60
CA LYS A 77 5.06 -27.25 2.88
C LYS A 77 5.98 -27.77 3.99
N SER A 78 7.29 -27.61 3.79
CA SER A 78 8.27 -27.92 4.84
C SER A 78 8.49 -26.67 5.68
N PHE A 79 8.47 -26.83 6.99
CA PHE A 79 8.78 -25.80 7.97
C PHE A 79 10.00 -26.21 8.77
N LYS A 80 10.83 -25.22 9.10
CA LYS A 80 11.94 -25.39 10.03
C LYS A 80 11.97 -24.21 10.98
N ILE A 81 11.95 -24.48 12.27
CA ILE A 81 12.08 -23.45 13.31
C ILE A 81 13.47 -23.52 13.91
N THR A 82 14.13 -22.37 13.93
CA THR A 82 15.43 -22.20 14.58
C THR A 82 15.41 -20.99 15.50
N ALA A 83 16.29 -20.97 16.49
CA ALA A 83 16.44 -19.87 17.43
C ALA A 83 17.89 -19.41 17.53
N ARG A 84 18.11 -18.13 17.80
CA ARG A 84 19.42 -17.53 18.14
C ARG A 84 19.30 -16.70 19.43
N PRO A 85 20.12 -16.94 20.46
CA PRO A 85 20.18 -16.07 21.62
C PRO A 85 20.49 -14.62 21.21
N ILE A 86 19.83 -13.65 21.83
CA ILE A 86 20.13 -12.22 21.66
C ILE A 86 21.08 -11.83 22.79
N GLU A 87 22.33 -11.51 22.43
CA GLU A 87 23.41 -11.24 23.39
C GLU A 87 23.52 -9.74 23.71
N ALA A 88 23.18 -8.90 22.74
CA ALA A 88 23.11 -7.44 22.89
C ALA A 88 22.14 -6.83 21.86
N TYR A 89 21.60 -5.66 22.18
CA TYR A 89 20.71 -4.89 21.30
C TYR A 89 20.83 -3.38 21.60
N THR A 90 20.37 -2.53 20.69
CA THR A 90 20.47 -1.06 20.79
C THR A 90 19.12 -0.33 20.89
N PHE A 91 18.01 -1.05 20.81
CA PHE A 91 16.67 -0.48 20.84
C PHE A 91 16.27 -0.01 22.25
N PRO A 92 15.60 1.15 22.38
CA PRO A 92 15.42 1.84 23.67
C PRO A 92 14.39 1.20 24.62
N ASN A 93 13.21 0.80 24.15
CA ASN A 93 12.18 0.15 25.00
C ASN A 93 12.01 -1.34 24.65
N PHE A 94 13.09 -1.94 24.17
CA PHE A 94 13.16 -3.31 23.74
C PHE A 94 13.75 -4.18 24.87
N ASN A 95 12.95 -5.09 25.41
CA ASN A 95 13.36 -6.06 26.41
C ASN A 95 12.97 -7.46 25.89
N PRO A 96 13.84 -8.10 25.08
CA PRO A 96 13.51 -9.37 24.45
C PRO A 96 13.31 -10.46 25.52
N ILE A 97 12.21 -11.19 25.40
CA ILE A 97 11.86 -12.32 26.28
C ILE A 97 11.88 -13.66 25.56
N THR A 98 12.15 -13.65 24.26
CA THR A 98 12.47 -14.83 23.46
C THR A 98 13.85 -14.66 22.81
N PRO A 99 14.51 -15.74 22.40
CA PRO A 99 15.56 -15.64 21.37
C PRO A 99 14.97 -15.07 20.06
N LEU A 100 15.83 -14.73 19.11
CA LEU A 100 15.40 -14.45 17.75
C LEU A 100 14.94 -15.75 17.09
N ILE A 101 13.66 -15.81 16.73
CA ILE A 101 12.98 -16.94 16.13
C ILE A 101 13.04 -16.81 14.62
N HIS A 102 13.45 -17.87 13.93
CA HIS A 102 13.40 -17.96 12.48
C HIS A 102 12.51 -19.13 12.08
N VAL A 103 11.48 -18.86 11.28
CA VAL A 103 10.61 -19.87 10.69
C VAL A 103 10.85 -19.91 9.18
N ASP A 104 11.54 -20.93 8.72
CA ASP A 104 11.80 -21.15 7.29
C ASP A 104 10.66 -21.96 6.67
N ASN A 105 9.98 -21.37 5.71
CA ASN A 105 9.00 -22.03 4.83
C ASN A 105 9.36 -21.87 3.33
N GLY A 106 10.59 -21.47 3.02
CA GLY A 106 11.05 -21.11 1.68
C GLY A 106 10.61 -19.72 1.21
N GLY A 107 10.24 -18.82 2.12
CA GLY A 107 9.85 -17.43 1.82
C GLY A 107 8.47 -17.30 1.16
N ALA A 108 7.62 -18.31 1.30
CA ALA A 108 6.29 -18.32 0.68
C ALA A 108 5.29 -17.53 1.52
N PHE A 109 4.41 -16.78 0.86
CA PHE A 109 3.18 -16.26 1.47
C PHE A 109 2.12 -17.36 1.53
N ALA A 110 1.38 -17.38 2.63
CA ALA A 110 0.22 -18.24 2.82
C ALA A 110 -1.05 -17.53 2.32
N SER A 111 -1.92 -18.28 1.64
CA SER A 111 -3.24 -17.79 1.22
C SER A 111 -4.23 -17.66 2.39
N GLU A 112 -4.01 -18.47 3.43
CA GLU A 112 -4.75 -18.43 4.68
C GLU A 112 -3.76 -18.13 5.82
N PRO A 113 -4.08 -17.19 6.73
CA PRO A 113 -3.17 -16.79 7.79
C PRO A 113 -2.93 -17.93 8.78
N MET A 114 -1.69 -18.03 9.23
CA MET A 114 -1.25 -18.99 10.23
C MET A 114 -1.30 -18.35 11.62
N VAL A 115 -1.46 -19.18 12.64
CA VAL A 115 -1.48 -18.76 14.04
C VAL A 115 -0.23 -19.29 14.73
N LEU A 116 0.54 -18.42 15.37
CA LEU A 116 1.70 -18.79 16.18
C LEU A 116 1.40 -18.48 17.65
N GLU A 117 1.47 -19.51 18.49
CA GLU A 117 1.38 -19.37 19.94
C GLU A 117 2.78 -19.51 20.53
N ILE A 118 3.27 -18.43 21.14
CA ILE A 118 4.63 -18.31 21.65
C ILE A 118 4.59 -18.35 23.19
N PRO A 119 5.27 -19.31 23.83
CA PRO A 119 5.45 -19.31 25.28
C PRO A 119 6.26 -18.09 25.69
N ILE A 120 5.76 -17.34 26.67
CA ILE A 120 6.41 -16.17 27.23
C ILE A 120 6.28 -16.21 28.75
N GLN A 121 6.93 -15.29 29.46
CA GLN A 121 6.70 -15.06 30.88
C GLN A 121 6.77 -13.56 31.16
N ILE A 122 5.63 -12.97 31.51
CA ILE A 122 5.50 -11.56 31.87
C ILE A 122 4.66 -11.40 33.15
N SER A 123 4.84 -10.29 33.86
CA SER A 123 3.96 -9.95 34.99
C SER A 123 2.66 -9.27 34.51
N PRO A 124 1.60 -9.22 35.34
CA PRO A 124 0.33 -8.59 34.95
C PRO A 124 0.41 -7.09 34.61
N ASP A 125 1.48 -6.40 35.03
CA ASP A 125 1.79 -5.00 34.75
C ASP A 125 2.72 -4.81 33.53
N GLU A 126 2.99 -5.89 32.79
CA GLU A 126 3.75 -5.89 31.54
C GLU A 126 2.86 -6.21 30.33
N PHE A 127 3.21 -5.62 29.19
CA PHE A 127 2.71 -5.92 27.86
C PHE A 127 3.81 -6.60 27.04
N ALA A 128 3.45 -7.52 26.16
CA ALA A 128 4.38 -8.14 25.23
C ALA A 128 3.83 -8.14 23.80
N MET A 129 4.74 -7.95 22.84
CA MET A 129 4.42 -7.92 21.42
C MET A 129 5.57 -8.54 20.63
N ALA A 130 5.23 -9.24 19.54
CA ALA A 130 6.21 -9.74 18.61
C ALA A 130 6.54 -8.68 17.55
N PHE A 131 7.79 -8.64 17.13
CA PHE A 131 8.25 -7.82 16.01
C PHE A 131 8.94 -8.70 15.00
N TYR A 132 8.68 -8.46 13.71
CA TYR A 132 9.61 -8.88 12.67
C TYR A 132 10.90 -8.07 12.83
N TYR A 133 12.02 -8.71 12.55
CA TYR A 133 13.34 -8.10 12.53
C TYR A 133 14.02 -8.43 11.21
N ASN A 134 14.40 -7.40 10.47
CA ASN A 134 15.23 -7.58 9.29
C ASN A 134 16.70 -7.61 9.72
N THR A 135 17.35 -8.78 9.63
CA THR A 135 18.75 -8.92 10.06
C THR A 135 19.76 -8.18 9.18
N GLU A 136 19.37 -7.78 7.97
CA GLU A 136 20.21 -7.00 7.05
C GLU A 136 20.12 -5.49 7.34
N THR A 137 18.90 -4.96 7.47
CA THR A 137 18.69 -3.51 7.69
C THR A 137 18.64 -3.12 9.17
N GLY A 138 18.31 -4.06 10.05
CA GLY A 138 18.08 -3.83 11.48
C GLY A 138 16.73 -3.23 11.80
N GLU A 139 15.81 -3.17 10.83
CA GLU A 139 14.48 -2.61 10.99
C GLU A 139 13.55 -3.57 11.75
N LEU A 140 12.64 -2.98 12.52
CA LEU A 140 11.59 -3.69 13.24
C LEU A 140 10.22 -3.40 12.61
N GLU A 141 9.32 -4.37 12.66
CA GLU A 141 7.90 -4.15 12.33
C GLU A 141 7.04 -4.91 13.34
N GLY A 142 6.13 -4.21 14.01
CA GLY A 142 5.26 -4.82 15.00
C GLY A 142 4.26 -5.79 14.37
N ILE A 143 4.12 -6.99 14.92
CA ILE A 143 3.17 -8.01 14.47
C ILE A 143 1.86 -7.89 15.28
N PRO A 144 0.68 -7.94 14.66
CA PRO A 144 -0.58 -7.87 15.38
C PRO A 144 -0.74 -8.95 16.45
N VAL A 145 -1.17 -8.51 17.63
CA VAL A 145 -1.44 -9.36 18.79
C VAL A 145 -2.89 -9.82 18.74
N ALA A 146 -3.12 -11.13 18.61
CA ALA A 146 -4.46 -11.67 18.66
C ALA A 146 -4.94 -11.87 20.10
N ASP A 147 -4.06 -12.41 20.96
CA ASP A 147 -4.31 -12.63 22.38
C ASP A 147 -3.01 -12.57 23.18
N LEU A 148 -3.11 -12.18 24.46
CA LEU A 148 -1.96 -12.06 25.37
C LEU A 148 -2.36 -12.47 26.79
N THR A 149 -1.67 -13.48 27.31
CA THR A 149 -1.69 -13.87 28.73
C THR A 149 -0.30 -13.67 29.35
N THR A 150 -0.16 -13.90 30.65
CA THR A 150 1.15 -13.79 31.33
C THR A 150 2.15 -14.85 30.88
N ASP A 151 1.68 -15.94 30.27
CA ASP A 151 2.47 -17.10 29.88
C ASP A 151 2.46 -17.41 28.37
N LYS A 152 1.65 -16.69 27.58
CA LYS A 152 1.48 -16.96 26.14
C LYS A 152 1.16 -15.68 25.36
N LEU A 153 1.80 -15.53 24.21
CA LEU A 153 1.45 -14.56 23.18
C LEU A 153 0.92 -15.29 21.95
N THR A 154 -0.22 -14.86 21.42
CA THR A 154 -0.78 -15.38 20.17
C THR A 154 -0.70 -14.32 19.09
N ILE A 155 -0.07 -14.64 17.96
CA ILE A 155 0.03 -13.75 16.78
C ILE A 155 -0.54 -14.43 15.53
N VAL A 156 -0.97 -13.60 14.58
CA VAL A 156 -1.51 -14.04 13.28
C VAL A 156 -0.63 -13.49 12.16
N THR A 157 -0.23 -14.35 11.22
CA THR A 157 0.60 -13.95 10.08
C THR A 157 0.38 -14.80 8.82
N SER A 158 0.51 -14.16 7.65
CA SER A 158 0.55 -14.82 6.35
C SER A 158 1.97 -15.08 5.82
N HIS A 159 3.01 -14.58 6.48
CA HIS A 159 4.40 -14.79 6.08
C HIS A 159 5.36 -14.87 7.29
N PHE A 160 6.60 -15.28 7.05
CA PHE A 160 7.62 -15.33 8.08
C PHE A 160 8.85 -14.54 7.68
N SER A 161 9.30 -13.72 8.62
CA SER A 161 10.64 -13.15 8.72
C SER A 161 11.23 -13.59 10.08
N ASP A 162 12.49 -13.26 10.35
CA ASP A 162 13.00 -13.38 11.72
C ASP A 162 12.10 -12.57 12.65
N LEU A 163 11.74 -13.12 13.81
CA LEU A 163 10.85 -12.47 14.76
C LEU A 163 11.31 -12.65 16.19
N VAL A 164 10.90 -11.73 17.05
CA VAL A 164 11.28 -11.69 18.47
C VAL A 164 10.14 -11.13 19.28
N VAL A 165 9.89 -11.71 20.46
CA VAL A 165 8.94 -11.14 21.43
C VAL A 165 9.72 -10.29 22.42
N THR A 166 9.26 -9.06 22.58
CA THR A 166 9.78 -8.10 23.56
C THR A 166 8.66 -7.62 24.47
N LYS A 167 9.02 -7.18 25.67
CA LYS A 167 8.09 -6.64 26.65
C LYS A 167 8.38 -5.20 27.06
N ILE A 168 7.34 -4.56 27.57
CA ILE A 168 7.37 -3.21 28.11
C ILE A 168 6.35 -3.10 29.25
N ALA A 169 6.59 -2.23 30.22
CA ALA A 169 5.62 -1.98 31.29
C ALA A 169 4.39 -1.24 30.75
N TRP A 170 3.17 -1.61 31.18
CA TRP A 170 1.93 -0.94 30.78
C TRP A 170 1.96 0.56 31.03
N ALA A 171 2.54 0.99 32.16
CA ALA A 171 2.67 2.40 32.53
C ALA A 171 3.50 3.24 31.54
N LEU A 172 4.34 2.60 30.71
CA LEU A 172 5.11 3.29 29.66
C LEU A 172 4.32 3.42 28.34
N LEU A 173 3.17 2.76 28.23
CA LEU A 173 2.26 2.85 27.08
C LEU A 173 1.09 3.82 27.33
N GLU A 174 1.02 4.38 28.54
CA GLU A 174 0.02 5.36 28.95
C GLU A 174 0.54 6.79 28.79
N ASN A 175 -0.33 7.69 28.31
CA ASN A 175 -0.02 9.13 28.16
C ASN A 175 1.26 9.42 27.34
N VAL A 176 1.55 8.56 26.37
CA VAL A 176 2.72 8.69 25.50
C VAL A 176 2.48 9.79 24.46
N SER A 177 3.55 10.48 24.08
CA SER A 177 3.59 11.29 22.87
C SER A 177 4.62 10.71 21.91
N VAL A 178 4.17 10.32 20.72
CA VAL A 178 5.02 9.82 19.64
C VAL A 178 4.64 10.55 18.37
N ASP A 179 5.61 11.11 17.67
CA ASP A 179 5.44 11.66 16.33
C ASP A 179 6.44 10.97 15.41
N THR A 180 5.93 10.43 14.32
CA THR A 180 6.73 9.62 13.37
C THR A 180 7.39 10.47 12.29
N GLY A 181 7.04 11.76 12.19
CA GLY A 181 7.47 12.69 11.15
C GLY A 181 6.66 12.60 9.85
N PHE A 182 5.79 11.60 9.70
CA PHE A 182 4.79 11.56 8.62
C PHE A 182 3.73 12.62 8.91
N ALA A 183 3.40 13.47 7.93
CA ALA A 183 2.45 14.56 8.09
C ALA A 183 1.40 14.58 6.96
N PRO A 184 0.09 14.60 7.28
CA PRO A 184 -0.95 14.91 6.30
C PRO A 184 -0.70 16.28 5.66
N GLY A 185 -0.86 16.38 4.34
CA GLY A 185 -0.61 17.55 3.51
C GLY A 185 0.85 17.63 3.03
N VAL A 186 1.63 16.60 3.35
CA VAL A 186 3.07 16.49 3.03
C VAL A 186 3.37 15.07 2.54
N ASP A 187 2.95 14.05 3.27
CA ASP A 187 3.33 12.66 3.05
C ASP A 187 2.20 11.73 2.61
N ASP A 188 0.95 12.20 2.65
CA ASP A 188 -0.20 11.52 2.07
C ASP A 188 -0.39 11.91 0.60
N TRP A 189 -1.25 11.16 -0.09
CA TRP A 189 -1.70 11.51 -1.44
C TRP A 189 -2.56 12.75 -1.41
N GLN A 190 -2.49 13.56 -2.46
CA GLN A 190 -3.32 14.78 -2.57
C GLN A 190 -4.76 14.52 -3.01
N PHE A 191 -4.97 13.44 -3.77
CA PHE A 191 -6.26 13.10 -4.32
C PHE A 191 -7.14 12.36 -3.31
N PRO A 192 -8.45 12.66 -3.26
CA PRO A 192 -9.37 11.95 -2.39
C PRO A 192 -9.55 10.51 -2.84
N ASN A 193 -9.85 9.64 -1.89
CA ASN A 193 -10.30 8.29 -2.14
C ASN A 193 -11.73 8.31 -2.71
N ASN A 194 -11.89 8.45 -4.03
CA ASN A 194 -13.19 8.37 -4.72
C ASN A 194 -13.48 6.99 -5.31
N GLY A 195 -12.52 6.05 -5.23
CA GLY A 195 -12.58 4.78 -5.94
C GLY A 195 -12.15 4.89 -7.39
N SER A 196 -11.96 3.74 -8.05
CA SER A 196 -11.51 3.65 -9.44
C SER A 196 -12.22 2.52 -10.16
N TYR A 197 -11.96 2.36 -11.45
CA TYR A 197 -12.43 1.21 -12.22
C TYR A 197 -12.08 -0.15 -11.58
N LEU A 198 -10.91 -0.27 -10.92
CA LEU A 198 -10.51 -1.50 -10.24
C LEU A 198 -11.02 -1.60 -8.80
N ALA A 199 -11.26 -0.46 -8.15
CA ALA A 199 -11.61 -0.38 -6.75
C ALA A 199 -12.78 0.59 -6.58
N THR A 200 -13.95 0.18 -7.08
CA THR A 200 -15.13 1.05 -7.25
C THR A 200 -15.64 1.64 -5.95
N ASN A 201 -15.53 0.92 -4.83
CA ASN A 201 -15.95 1.39 -3.52
C ASN A 201 -14.91 2.25 -2.80
N GLY A 202 -13.76 2.50 -3.41
CA GLY A 202 -12.62 3.16 -2.78
C GLY A 202 -11.36 2.31 -2.81
N GLN A 203 -10.22 2.98 -2.83
CA GLN A 203 -8.86 2.44 -2.82
C GLN A 203 -8.09 2.83 -1.55
N CYS A 204 -8.78 3.07 -0.43
CA CYS A 204 -8.24 3.61 0.82
C CYS A 204 -6.96 2.91 1.29
N SER A 205 -6.94 1.58 1.33
CA SER A 205 -5.76 0.81 1.75
C SER A 205 -4.58 0.96 0.79
N GLY A 206 -4.86 1.10 -0.51
CA GLY A 206 -3.84 1.33 -1.52
C GLY A 206 -3.19 2.69 -1.31
N GLN A 207 -3.99 3.74 -1.08
CA GLN A 207 -3.49 5.07 -0.73
C GLN A 207 -2.70 5.06 0.59
N ALA A 208 -3.24 4.48 1.67
CA ALA A 208 -2.58 4.42 2.97
C ALA A 208 -1.24 3.66 2.90
N ILE A 209 -1.22 2.46 2.32
CA ILE A 209 0.00 1.64 2.22
C ILE A 209 1.04 2.27 1.31
N SER A 210 0.62 2.79 0.14
CA SER A 210 1.57 3.44 -0.78
C SER A 210 2.12 4.77 -0.24
N ALA A 211 1.34 5.53 0.53
CA ALA A 211 1.81 6.74 1.21
C ALA A 211 2.87 6.40 2.27
N MET A 212 2.61 5.39 3.13
CA MET A 212 3.62 4.89 4.06
C MET A 212 4.87 4.39 3.33
N TRP A 213 4.69 3.59 2.27
CA TRP A 213 5.82 3.07 1.49
C TRP A 213 6.67 4.19 0.89
N TYR A 214 6.02 5.21 0.33
CA TYR A 214 6.69 6.37 -0.23
C TYR A 214 7.46 7.12 0.85
N TYR A 215 6.84 7.37 2.01
CA TYR A 215 7.47 8.01 3.14
C TYR A 215 8.78 7.31 3.54
N TYR A 216 8.77 5.99 3.70
CA TYR A 216 9.99 5.26 4.07
C TYR A 216 11.00 5.15 2.94
N GLU A 217 10.59 4.54 1.83
CA GLU A 217 11.52 4.08 0.80
C GLU A 217 12.00 5.24 -0.07
N GLN A 218 11.11 6.19 -0.38
CA GLN A 218 11.43 7.32 -1.24
C GLN A 218 11.89 8.53 -0.43
N ARG A 219 11.10 9.00 0.54
CA ARG A 219 11.41 10.24 1.28
C ARG A 219 12.56 10.04 2.26
N LEU A 220 12.45 9.11 3.21
CA LEU A 220 13.46 8.94 4.26
C LEU A 220 14.74 8.26 3.75
N LYS A 221 14.62 7.14 3.01
CA LYS A 221 15.79 6.37 2.54
C LYS A 221 16.44 6.97 1.29
N ALA A 222 15.66 7.31 0.26
CA ALA A 222 16.20 7.82 -1.00
C ALA A 222 16.32 9.36 -1.05
N GLY A 223 15.79 10.10 -0.06
CA GLY A 223 15.85 11.56 -0.02
C GLY A 223 14.96 12.25 -1.05
N ALA A 224 13.91 11.58 -1.53
CA ALA A 224 12.95 12.16 -2.46
C ALA A 224 12.14 13.30 -1.79
N PRO A 225 11.67 14.29 -2.57
CA PRO A 225 10.70 15.26 -2.09
C PRO A 225 9.43 14.60 -1.51
N PRO A 226 8.67 15.30 -0.64
CA PRO A 226 7.40 14.82 -0.10
C PRO A 226 6.37 14.41 -1.16
N LEU A 227 5.36 13.64 -0.75
CA LEU A 227 4.40 13.00 -1.65
C LEU A 227 3.27 13.94 -2.10
N TYR A 228 2.73 14.74 -1.19
CA TYR A 228 1.61 15.64 -1.46
C TYR A 228 2.01 16.70 -2.48
N GLY A 229 1.22 16.91 -3.54
CA GLY A 229 1.59 17.84 -4.63
C GLY A 229 2.61 17.29 -5.62
N ARG A 230 3.19 16.12 -5.37
CA ARG A 230 4.37 15.69 -6.14
C ARG A 230 4.05 15.33 -7.58
N PHE A 231 2.97 14.60 -7.78
CA PHE A 231 2.58 14.00 -9.06
C PHE A 231 1.32 14.63 -9.62
N ASP A 232 1.10 15.89 -9.24
CA ASP A 232 0.01 16.73 -9.71
C ASP A 232 0.02 16.76 -11.24
N ASN A 233 -1.13 16.51 -11.87
CA ASN A 233 -1.26 16.49 -13.33
C ASN A 233 -0.25 15.55 -14.02
N ASN A 234 0.11 14.42 -13.41
CA ASN A 234 1.14 13.49 -13.93
C ASN A 234 2.49 14.16 -14.27
N ASP A 235 2.88 15.21 -13.54
CA ASP A 235 4.06 16.05 -13.80
C ASP A 235 4.02 16.83 -15.14
N TYR A 236 2.83 17.09 -15.70
CA TYR A 236 2.67 18.01 -16.84
C TYR A 236 2.89 19.48 -16.44
N ALA A 237 2.97 20.36 -17.44
CA ALA A 237 3.63 21.66 -17.33
C ALA A 237 2.97 22.72 -16.42
N PHE A 238 1.78 22.47 -15.86
CA PHE A 238 1.11 23.40 -14.96
C PHE A 238 0.34 22.65 -13.86
N ASP A 239 0.35 23.24 -12.67
CA ASP A 239 -0.27 22.67 -11.48
C ASP A 239 -1.81 22.77 -11.55
N THR A 240 -2.49 21.69 -11.16
CA THR A 240 -3.95 21.52 -11.09
C THR A 240 -4.38 20.87 -9.75
N PRO A 241 -3.96 21.42 -8.58
CA PRO A 241 -4.08 20.76 -7.27
C PRO A 241 -5.52 20.50 -6.76
N TYR A 242 -6.53 20.88 -7.54
CA TYR A 242 -7.94 20.68 -7.24
C TYR A 242 -8.67 19.81 -8.29
N LEU A 243 -7.96 19.27 -9.29
CA LEU A 243 -8.48 18.39 -10.34
C LEU A 243 -7.83 17.01 -10.24
N TRP A 244 -8.19 16.26 -9.20
CA TRP A 244 -7.57 14.97 -8.90
C TRP A 244 -7.65 13.93 -10.04
N GLU A 245 -8.61 14.08 -10.96
CA GLU A 245 -8.82 13.21 -12.11
C GLU A 245 -7.59 13.18 -13.04
N ASP A 246 -6.80 14.26 -13.07
CA ASP A 246 -5.58 14.34 -13.87
C ASP A 246 -4.33 13.79 -13.16
N ASP A 247 -4.39 13.43 -11.88
CA ASP A 247 -3.38 12.65 -11.14
C ASP A 247 -3.39 11.16 -11.51
N SER A 248 -3.85 10.86 -12.72
CA SER A 248 -4.28 9.54 -13.17
C SER A 248 -3.23 8.44 -12.96
N TRP A 249 -1.93 8.72 -13.11
CA TRP A 249 -0.88 7.72 -12.92
C TRP A 249 -0.73 7.31 -11.46
N SER A 250 -0.76 8.28 -10.56
CA SER A 250 -0.71 8.05 -9.11
C SER A 250 -2.01 7.41 -8.61
N TYR A 251 -3.14 7.80 -9.19
CA TYR A 251 -4.43 7.20 -8.90
C TYR A 251 -4.48 5.72 -9.30
N ARG A 252 -4.00 5.38 -10.51
CA ARG A 252 -3.87 3.98 -10.98
C ARG A 252 -2.89 3.19 -10.11
N PHE A 253 -1.80 3.81 -9.65
CA PHE A 253 -0.85 3.17 -8.73
C PHE A 253 -1.49 2.79 -7.40
N ALA A 254 -2.18 3.73 -6.74
CA ALA A 254 -2.91 3.44 -5.51
C ALA A 254 -3.94 2.32 -5.72
N SER A 255 -4.63 2.30 -6.86
CA SER A 255 -5.59 1.24 -7.21
C SER A 255 -4.91 -0.12 -7.35
N MET A 256 -3.76 -0.18 -8.04
CA MET A 256 -3.02 -1.42 -8.21
C MET A 256 -2.48 -1.95 -6.87
N VAL A 257 -2.01 -1.07 -5.99
CA VAL A 257 -1.63 -1.46 -4.63
C VAL A 257 -2.84 -2.02 -3.88
N HIS A 258 -3.99 -1.33 -3.96
CA HIS A 258 -5.21 -1.77 -3.29
C HIS A 258 -5.69 -3.12 -3.81
N ASP A 259 -5.89 -3.26 -5.12
CA ASP A 259 -6.63 -4.38 -5.71
C ASP A 259 -5.73 -5.57 -6.06
N THR A 260 -4.46 -5.34 -6.41
CA THR A 260 -3.56 -6.41 -6.89
C THR A 260 -2.50 -6.82 -5.86
N LEU A 261 -2.03 -5.90 -5.02
CA LEU A 261 -0.94 -6.19 -4.07
C LEU A 261 -1.45 -6.54 -2.66
N ILE A 262 -2.74 -6.37 -2.41
CA ILE A 262 -3.45 -6.83 -1.21
C ILE A 262 -4.43 -7.92 -1.64
N ASP A 263 -4.34 -9.11 -1.03
CA ASP A 263 -5.30 -10.18 -1.28
C ASP A 263 -6.51 -10.03 -0.36
N TRP A 264 -7.49 -9.23 -0.81
CA TRP A 264 -8.75 -8.98 -0.09
C TRP A 264 -9.61 -10.22 0.06
N ASP A 265 -9.66 -11.04 -0.99
CA ASP A 265 -10.65 -12.11 -1.08
C ASP A 265 -10.33 -13.31 -0.20
N ASN A 266 -9.05 -13.65 -0.03
CA ASN A 266 -8.67 -14.79 0.81
C ASN A 266 -7.99 -14.30 2.07
N SER A 267 -6.78 -13.74 1.93
CA SER A 267 -5.92 -13.49 3.08
C SER A 267 -6.47 -12.45 4.06
N SER A 268 -7.04 -11.35 3.58
CA SER A 268 -7.47 -10.23 4.44
C SER A 268 -8.68 -10.61 5.29
N ARG A 269 -9.74 -11.17 4.69
CA ARG A 269 -10.93 -11.64 5.42
C ARG A 269 -10.56 -12.73 6.43
N ALA A 270 -9.73 -13.68 6.03
CA ALA A 270 -9.26 -14.72 6.93
C ALA A 270 -8.40 -14.15 8.06
N TYR A 271 -7.60 -13.12 7.79
CA TYR A 271 -6.79 -12.44 8.80
C TYR A 271 -7.68 -11.79 9.86
N PHE A 272 -8.68 -10.99 9.45
CA PHE A 272 -9.61 -10.37 10.39
C PHE A 272 -10.37 -11.41 11.23
N LYS A 273 -10.78 -12.51 10.60
CA LYS A 273 -11.42 -13.63 11.31
C LYS A 273 -10.49 -14.27 12.33
N SER A 274 -9.21 -14.47 12.00
CA SER A 274 -8.21 -15.10 12.87
C SER A 274 -7.77 -14.20 14.02
N MET A 275 -7.74 -12.88 13.82
CA MET A 275 -7.52 -11.91 14.89
C MET A 275 -8.65 -11.94 15.92
N GLY A 276 -9.88 -12.26 15.49
CA GLY A 276 -11.02 -12.45 16.38
C GLY A 276 -11.32 -11.19 17.21
N ASN A 277 -11.68 -11.38 18.48
CA ASN A 277 -12.06 -10.31 19.40
C ASN A 277 -10.86 -9.79 20.21
N THR A 278 -9.75 -9.43 19.55
CA THR A 278 -8.66 -8.70 20.24
C THR A 278 -9.24 -7.48 20.94
N SER A 279 -8.90 -7.27 22.21
CA SER A 279 -9.41 -6.13 22.97
C SER A 279 -8.82 -4.80 22.50
N ASP A 280 -9.60 -3.74 22.58
CA ASP A 280 -9.16 -2.38 22.23
C ASP A 280 -7.92 -1.94 23.00
N SER A 281 -7.77 -2.37 24.26
CA SER A 281 -6.59 -2.06 25.07
C SER A 281 -5.32 -2.74 24.53
N LEU A 282 -5.42 -3.98 24.03
CA LEU A 282 -4.29 -4.64 23.35
C LEU A 282 -3.97 -3.98 22.02
N THR A 283 -5.00 -3.60 21.26
CA THR A 283 -4.83 -2.88 19.99
C THR A 283 -4.15 -1.51 20.21
N TRP A 284 -4.58 -0.74 21.22
CA TRP A 284 -3.92 0.51 21.62
C TRP A 284 -2.45 0.29 21.98
N ALA A 285 -2.18 -0.70 22.84
CA ALA A 285 -0.83 -1.05 23.25
C ALA A 285 0.05 -1.41 22.06
N ALA A 286 -0.50 -2.14 21.08
CA ALA A 286 0.21 -2.50 19.86
C ALA A 286 0.57 -1.25 19.03
N PHE A 287 -0.35 -0.30 18.82
CA PHE A 287 -0.03 0.97 18.15
C PHE A 287 1.07 1.74 18.87
N VAL A 288 0.92 1.94 20.18
CA VAL A 288 1.88 2.74 20.96
C VAL A 288 3.25 2.06 20.97
N TYR A 289 3.30 0.76 21.22
CA TYR A 289 4.57 0.06 21.31
C TYR A 289 5.26 -0.05 19.96
N ALA A 290 4.51 -0.33 18.88
CA ALA A 290 5.05 -0.32 17.52
C ALA A 290 5.67 1.04 17.20
N MET A 291 4.95 2.14 17.38
CA MET A 291 5.45 3.48 17.08
C MET A 291 6.63 3.90 17.96
N LEU A 292 6.67 3.50 19.24
CA LEU A 292 7.80 3.76 20.13
C LEU A 292 9.09 3.08 19.67
N GLU A 293 9.01 1.83 19.20
CA GLU A 293 10.19 1.06 18.79
C GLU A 293 10.66 1.39 17.38
N THR A 294 9.73 1.72 16.51
CA THR A 294 10.01 1.88 15.07
C THR A 294 10.15 3.35 14.67
N GLY A 295 9.44 4.27 15.34
CA GLY A 295 9.33 5.67 14.91
C GLY A 295 8.52 5.84 13.62
N GLU A 296 7.73 4.83 13.26
CA GLU A 296 7.12 4.65 11.95
C GLU A 296 5.60 4.91 11.99
N PRO A 297 4.95 5.62 11.03
CA PRO A 297 3.50 5.53 10.87
C PRO A 297 3.02 4.08 10.71
N GLN A 298 1.84 3.81 11.28
CA GLN A 298 1.23 2.48 11.33
C GLN A 298 -0.07 2.44 10.53
N TYR A 299 -0.33 1.30 9.89
CA TYR A 299 -1.61 1.05 9.25
C TYR A 299 -2.68 0.79 10.30
N VAL A 300 -3.84 1.43 10.15
CA VAL A 300 -5.03 1.12 10.93
C VAL A 300 -6.17 0.71 10.01
N ALA A 301 -6.82 -0.36 10.38
CA ALA A 301 -8.04 -0.82 9.73
C ALA A 301 -9.23 -0.47 10.63
N VAL A 302 -10.25 0.15 10.06
CA VAL A 302 -11.50 0.46 10.77
C VAL A 302 -12.67 -0.20 10.06
N TYR A 303 -13.61 -0.76 10.82
CA TYR A 303 -14.73 -1.53 10.26
C TYR A 303 -16.06 -1.16 10.88
N ASN A 304 -17.10 -1.32 10.07
CA ASN A 304 -18.47 -1.49 10.49
C ASN A 304 -19.03 -2.79 9.87
N PRO A 305 -20.27 -3.20 10.16
CA PRO A 305 -20.83 -4.45 9.63
C PRO A 305 -20.96 -4.54 8.10
N TYR A 306 -20.83 -3.43 7.37
CA TYR A 306 -21.09 -3.33 5.93
C TYR A 306 -19.82 -3.08 5.12
N GLU A 307 -18.84 -2.38 5.70
CA GLU A 307 -17.66 -1.89 4.99
C GLU A 307 -16.44 -1.73 5.92
N GLY A 308 -15.27 -1.70 5.29
CA GLY A 308 -14.00 -1.42 5.94
C GLY A 308 -13.32 -0.21 5.32
N HIS A 309 -12.49 0.46 6.12
CA HIS A 309 -11.71 1.61 5.69
C HIS A 309 -10.30 1.54 6.29
N ALA A 310 -9.35 2.22 5.64
CA ALA A 310 -7.94 2.19 6.01
C ALA A 310 -7.40 3.59 6.22
N LEU A 311 -6.62 3.77 7.28
CA LEU A 311 -5.99 5.04 7.64
C LEU A 311 -4.51 4.81 7.99
N VAL A 312 -3.78 5.91 8.16
CA VAL A 312 -2.40 5.90 8.64
C VAL A 312 -2.32 6.60 9.99
N VAL A 313 -1.99 5.90 11.07
CA VAL A 313 -1.68 6.52 12.36
C VAL A 313 -0.26 7.08 12.30
N TYR A 314 -0.11 8.39 12.43
CA TYR A 314 1.19 9.06 12.29
C TYR A 314 1.67 9.75 13.56
N LYS A 315 0.77 10.04 14.50
CA LYS A 315 1.10 10.67 15.78
C LYS A 315 0.20 10.14 16.89
N ILE A 316 0.76 9.97 18.08
CA ILE A 316 0.04 9.67 19.32
C ILE A 316 0.24 10.85 20.25
N GLU A 317 -0.85 11.32 20.85
CA GLU A 317 -0.80 12.31 21.91
C GLU A 317 -1.92 12.03 22.91
N GLN A 318 -1.57 11.85 24.19
CA GLN A 318 -2.53 11.51 25.24
C GLN A 318 -3.26 10.20 24.92
N ASN A 319 -4.57 10.27 24.69
CA ASN A 319 -5.44 9.14 24.34
C ASN A 319 -5.93 9.20 22.88
N TRP A 320 -5.22 9.95 22.02
CA TRP A 320 -5.58 10.15 20.61
C TRP A 320 -4.52 9.54 19.70
N LEU A 321 -4.97 8.75 18.73
CA LEU A 321 -4.22 8.38 17.53
C LEU A 321 -4.60 9.39 16.43
N TYR A 322 -3.67 10.25 16.04
CA TYR A 322 -3.86 11.11 14.88
C TYR A 322 -3.69 10.30 13.61
N VAL A 323 -4.64 10.45 12.70
CA VAL A 323 -4.74 9.62 11.49
C VAL A 323 -4.76 10.47 10.23
N ALA A 324 -4.05 10.02 9.19
CA ALA A 324 -4.26 10.49 7.83
C ALA A 324 -5.36 9.63 7.21
N ASP A 325 -6.45 10.26 6.79
CA ASP A 325 -7.60 9.60 6.19
C ASP A 325 -7.61 9.87 4.68
N PRO A 326 -7.49 8.85 3.82
CA PRO A 326 -7.60 8.95 2.36
C PRO A 326 -8.84 9.69 1.84
N ASN A 327 -9.95 9.72 2.60
CA ASN A 327 -11.14 10.49 2.22
C ASN A 327 -11.00 11.99 2.48
N PHE A 328 -10.01 12.38 3.28
CA PHE A 328 -9.73 13.74 3.70
C PHE A 328 -8.25 14.10 3.53
N PRO A 329 -7.69 14.06 2.30
CA PRO A 329 -6.29 14.41 2.03
C PRO A 329 -5.87 15.72 2.69
N GLY A 330 -4.70 15.73 3.32
CA GLY A 330 -4.16 16.94 3.93
C GLY A 330 -4.73 17.32 5.29
N ARG A 331 -5.75 16.62 5.80
CA ARG A 331 -6.40 16.98 7.08
C ARG A 331 -5.61 16.46 8.27
N THR A 332 -5.15 17.39 9.11
CA THR A 332 -4.33 17.09 10.29
C THR A 332 -5.12 16.93 11.59
N ASP A 333 -6.44 17.16 11.57
CA ASP A 333 -7.30 17.19 12.76
C ASP A 333 -8.10 15.89 13.00
N ARG A 334 -7.85 14.85 12.20
CA ARG A 334 -8.53 13.56 12.28
C ARG A 334 -7.88 12.68 13.34
N VAL A 335 -8.70 12.09 14.22
CA VAL A 335 -8.23 11.28 15.34
C VAL A 335 -9.12 10.07 15.61
N VAL A 336 -8.51 8.96 16.01
CA VAL A 336 -9.15 7.84 16.71
C VAL A 336 -8.89 8.02 18.21
N ARG A 337 -9.91 7.85 19.06
CA ARG A 337 -9.81 8.11 20.50
C ARG A 337 -10.05 6.84 21.30
N ILE A 338 -9.33 6.68 22.41
CA ILE A 338 -9.61 5.64 23.40
C ILE A 338 -10.10 6.27 24.71
N GLU A 339 -11.13 5.66 25.31
CA GLU A 339 -11.68 6.05 26.61
C GLU A 339 -12.00 4.81 27.44
N ASN A 340 -11.53 4.78 28.69
CA ASN A 340 -11.74 3.64 29.61
C ASN A 340 -11.33 2.28 29.00
N GLY A 341 -10.26 2.26 28.19
CA GLY A 341 -9.74 1.05 27.54
C GLY A 341 -10.52 0.59 26.31
N GLN A 342 -11.48 1.38 25.82
CA GLN A 342 -12.28 1.12 24.62
C GLN A 342 -12.13 2.22 23.58
N PHE A 343 -12.02 1.85 22.31
CA PHE A 343 -12.03 2.83 21.24
C PHE A 343 -13.42 3.45 21.09
N LEU A 344 -13.45 4.76 20.88
CA LEU A 344 -14.64 5.42 20.36
C LEU A 344 -14.74 5.14 18.85
N PRO A 345 -15.96 5.07 18.30
CA PRO A 345 -16.13 4.92 16.86
C PRO A 345 -15.42 6.04 16.09
N TYR A 346 -14.74 5.65 15.01
CA TYR A 346 -14.22 6.60 14.03
C TYR A 346 -15.30 6.91 13.00
N TYR A 347 -15.45 8.15 12.57
CA TYR A 347 -16.48 8.55 11.60
C TYR A 347 -15.82 8.85 10.26
N SER A 348 -16.20 8.19 9.17
CA SER A 348 -15.70 8.43 7.81
C SER A 348 -16.65 7.73 6.83
N GLY A 349 -16.26 7.40 5.60
CA GLY A 349 -17.03 6.53 4.69
C GLY A 349 -16.13 5.60 3.90
N ALA A 350 -16.68 4.70 3.07
CA ALA A 350 -15.85 3.85 2.21
C ALA A 350 -15.01 4.67 1.21
N ASN A 351 -15.55 5.81 0.78
CA ASN A 351 -14.91 6.77 -0.12
C ASN A 351 -15.46 8.19 0.14
N ALA A 352 -14.79 9.21 -0.41
CA ALA A 352 -15.15 10.60 -0.23
C ALA A 352 -16.49 10.97 -0.92
N THR A 353 -16.83 10.32 -2.04
CA THR A 353 -18.14 10.47 -2.70
C THR A 353 -19.27 10.04 -1.75
N ALA A 354 -19.18 8.85 -1.16
CA ALA A 354 -20.15 8.34 -0.20
C ALA A 354 -20.33 9.28 1.00
N ILE A 355 -19.26 9.91 1.48
CA ILE A 355 -19.35 10.92 2.55
C ILE A 355 -20.19 12.12 2.12
N SER A 356 -20.03 12.59 0.89
CA SER A 356 -20.79 13.72 0.38
C SER A 356 -22.29 13.43 0.21
N GLU A 357 -22.64 12.16 -0.04
CA GLU A 357 -24.01 11.70 -0.30
C GLU A 357 -24.73 11.24 0.98
N GLU A 358 -24.02 10.55 1.86
CA GLU A 358 -24.60 9.82 3.01
C GLU A 358 -24.10 10.33 4.37
N GLY A 359 -23.08 11.20 4.38
CA GLY A 359 -22.39 11.66 5.59
C GLY A 359 -21.29 10.70 6.04
N GLU A 360 -20.80 10.88 7.27
CA GLU A 360 -19.72 10.04 7.84
C GLU A 360 -20.32 8.94 8.74
N PRO A 361 -20.59 7.71 8.25
CA PRO A 361 -20.95 6.59 9.13
C PRO A 361 -19.87 6.26 10.17
N ALA A 362 -20.30 5.58 11.23
CA ALA A 362 -19.44 5.14 12.32
C ALA A 362 -18.77 3.79 12.02
N TYR A 363 -17.48 3.71 12.30
CA TYR A 363 -16.64 2.51 12.29
C TYR A 363 -16.23 2.19 13.73
N PRO A 364 -17.00 1.35 14.45
CA PRO A 364 -16.73 1.03 15.85
C PRO A 364 -15.54 0.10 16.07
N ASP A 365 -15.15 -0.69 15.08
CA ASP A 365 -14.07 -1.67 15.21
C ASP A 365 -12.76 -1.08 14.69
N ILE A 366 -11.77 -0.91 15.58
CA ILE A 366 -10.43 -0.38 15.24
C ILE A 366 -9.41 -1.51 15.42
N ARG A 367 -8.58 -1.76 14.41
CA ARG A 367 -7.58 -2.84 14.40
C ARG A 367 -6.20 -2.34 14.00
N TYR A 368 -5.18 -2.78 14.74
CA TYR A 368 -3.78 -2.66 14.36
C TYR A 368 -3.41 -3.76 13.37
N MET A 369 -2.76 -3.40 12.26
CA MET A 369 -2.28 -4.35 11.26
C MET A 369 -0.84 -4.02 10.87
N ALA A 370 -0.01 -5.05 10.72
CA ALA A 370 1.31 -4.90 10.13
C ALA A 370 1.19 -4.58 8.63
N LYS A 371 1.98 -3.63 8.14
CA LYS A 371 1.96 -3.19 6.74
C LYS A 371 2.41 -4.30 5.78
N SER A 372 3.42 -5.08 6.16
CA SER A 372 3.89 -6.23 5.38
C SER A 372 2.99 -7.47 5.50
N ALA A 373 2.13 -7.52 6.53
CA ALA A 373 1.09 -8.56 6.62
C ALA A 373 -0.06 -8.30 5.64
N MET A 374 -0.27 -7.05 5.23
CA MET A 374 -1.37 -6.65 4.35
C MET A 374 -1.02 -6.60 2.88
N ALA A 375 0.14 -6.04 2.56
CA ALA A 375 0.60 -5.91 1.19
C ALA A 375 1.96 -6.57 1.01
N ASN A 376 2.20 -7.09 -0.19
CA ASN A 376 3.55 -7.47 -0.59
C ASN A 376 4.41 -6.20 -0.76
N TRP A 377 5.01 -5.75 0.34
CA TRP A 377 5.81 -4.52 0.41
C TRP A 377 6.89 -4.44 -0.66
N SER A 378 7.53 -5.57 -0.97
CA SER A 378 8.58 -5.66 -1.98
C SER A 378 8.07 -5.46 -3.42
N ALA A 379 6.78 -5.72 -3.68
CA ALA A 379 6.16 -5.54 -4.98
C ALA A 379 5.72 -4.09 -5.25
N ILE A 380 5.63 -3.23 -4.22
CA ILE A 380 5.22 -1.83 -4.37
C ILE A 380 6.25 -1.04 -5.19
N GLY A 381 7.55 -1.24 -4.95
CA GLY A 381 8.62 -0.55 -5.68
C GLY A 381 8.60 -0.77 -7.20
N PRO A 382 8.54 -2.04 -7.68
CA PRO A 382 8.34 -2.32 -9.11
C PRO A 382 7.07 -1.71 -9.71
N GLU A 383 5.98 -1.60 -8.94
CA GLU A 383 4.74 -0.97 -9.41
C GLU A 383 4.85 0.56 -9.46
N TYR A 384 5.51 1.18 -8.47
CA TYR A 384 5.88 2.60 -8.48
C TYR A 384 6.74 2.96 -9.70
N GLU A 385 7.69 2.09 -10.07
CA GLU A 385 8.51 2.25 -11.28
C GLU A 385 7.70 2.18 -12.59
N LYS A 386 6.52 1.56 -12.58
CA LYS A 386 5.59 1.62 -13.72
C LYS A 386 4.79 2.92 -13.69
N MET A 387 4.37 3.37 -12.51
CA MET A 387 3.67 4.65 -12.34
C MET A 387 4.50 5.82 -12.87
N LEU A 388 5.80 5.88 -12.55
CA LEU A 388 6.73 6.89 -13.08
C LEU A 388 6.86 6.88 -14.62
N LYS A 389 6.39 5.83 -15.28
CA LYS A 389 6.42 5.68 -16.75
C LYS A 389 5.01 5.79 -17.37
N GLY A 390 3.99 6.10 -16.58
CA GLY A 390 2.58 6.12 -17.00
C GLY A 390 1.99 4.74 -17.30
N LYS A 391 2.56 3.66 -16.72
CA LYS A 391 2.23 2.26 -17.06
C LYS A 391 1.62 1.45 -15.91
N SER A 392 1.34 2.07 -14.77
CA SER A 392 0.71 1.35 -13.66
C SER A 392 -0.71 0.95 -14.06
N GLY A 393 -1.04 -0.33 -13.89
CA GLY A 393 -2.34 -0.88 -14.28
C GLY A 393 -2.61 -1.00 -15.79
N ASP A 394 -1.58 -1.03 -16.64
CA ASP A 394 -1.75 -1.31 -18.08
C ASP A 394 -2.42 -2.67 -18.30
N GLY A 395 -3.46 -2.69 -19.15
CA GLY A 395 -4.30 -3.88 -19.40
C GLY A 395 -5.27 -4.24 -18.27
N ARG A 396 -5.35 -3.44 -17.21
CA ARG A 396 -6.31 -3.58 -16.11
C ARG A 396 -7.37 -2.47 -16.14
N PHE A 397 -6.97 -1.26 -16.51
CA PHE A 397 -7.88 -0.15 -16.77
C PHE A 397 -8.37 -0.18 -18.23
N PRO A 398 -9.56 0.39 -18.53
CA PRO A 398 -10.04 0.49 -19.89
C PRO A 398 -9.10 1.33 -20.75
N ASP A 399 -8.69 0.77 -21.89
CA ASP A 399 -7.94 1.52 -22.88
C ASP A 399 -8.89 2.37 -23.74
N TYR A 400 -8.38 3.50 -24.22
CA TYR A 400 -9.08 4.38 -25.16
C TYR A 400 -8.13 4.86 -26.24
N LYS A 401 -8.72 5.30 -27.36
CA LYS A 401 -8.02 6.01 -28.42
C LYS A 401 -8.51 7.45 -28.45
N LEU A 402 -7.57 8.38 -28.37
CA LEU A 402 -7.81 9.81 -28.57
C LEU A 402 -7.19 10.25 -29.90
N GLU A 403 -8.03 10.76 -30.78
CA GLU A 403 -7.66 11.23 -32.11
C GLU A 403 -8.20 12.64 -32.35
N TYR A 404 -7.63 13.33 -33.33
CA TYR A 404 -8.21 14.56 -33.89
C TYR A 404 -8.44 14.42 -35.38
N LEU A 405 -9.43 15.16 -35.90
CA LEU A 405 -9.74 15.24 -37.32
C LEU A 405 -8.65 16.07 -37.99
N SER A 406 -7.73 15.41 -38.69
CA SER A 406 -6.58 16.07 -39.32
C SER A 406 -6.84 16.47 -40.77
N ASP A 407 -7.74 15.74 -41.46
CA ASP A 407 -8.11 16.05 -42.84
C ASP A 407 -9.45 15.37 -43.21
N VAL A 408 -10.03 15.74 -44.36
CA VAL A 408 -11.15 15.05 -45.01
C VAL A 408 -10.81 14.89 -46.48
N ASN A 409 -10.87 13.67 -46.99
CA ASN A 409 -10.62 13.41 -48.40
C ASN A 409 -11.65 14.14 -49.27
N GLU A 410 -11.20 15.15 -50.03
CA GLU A 410 -12.08 16.01 -50.84
C GLU A 410 -12.91 15.23 -51.89
N THR A 411 -12.46 14.05 -52.31
CA THR A 411 -13.12 13.24 -53.34
C THR A 411 -14.14 12.27 -52.75
N THR A 412 -13.83 11.63 -51.63
CA THR A 412 -14.68 10.60 -51.02
C THR A 412 -15.52 11.12 -49.85
N GLY A 413 -15.15 12.26 -49.27
CA GLY A 413 -15.70 12.78 -48.02
C GLY A 413 -15.26 11.99 -46.79
N GLU A 414 -14.29 11.09 -46.91
CA GLU A 414 -13.80 10.26 -45.81
C GLU A 414 -12.96 11.07 -44.84
N GLU A 415 -13.30 11.01 -43.55
CA GLU A 415 -12.58 11.69 -42.48
C GLU A 415 -11.27 10.97 -42.14
N ILE A 416 -10.18 11.73 -42.08
CA ILE A 416 -8.86 11.24 -41.71
C ILE A 416 -8.58 11.66 -40.26
N TRP A 417 -8.43 10.65 -39.41
CA TRP A 417 -8.22 10.83 -37.98
C TRP A 417 -6.78 10.46 -37.62
N SER A 418 -6.14 11.29 -36.81
CA SER A 418 -4.75 11.13 -36.40
C SER A 418 -4.64 11.11 -34.88
N PRO A 419 -3.69 10.34 -34.30
CA PRO A 419 -3.44 10.39 -32.86
C PRO A 419 -3.15 11.82 -32.39
N VAL A 420 -3.69 12.21 -31.24
CA VAL A 420 -3.37 13.51 -30.63
C VAL A 420 -1.95 13.44 -30.04
N PRO A 421 -1.02 14.30 -30.47
CA PRO A 421 0.29 14.42 -29.81
C PRO A 421 0.18 15.26 -28.53
N ASP A 422 1.17 15.15 -27.63
CA ASP A 422 1.23 15.92 -26.38
C ASP A 422 1.16 17.44 -26.61
N VAL A 423 1.71 17.93 -27.73
CA VAL A 423 1.66 19.33 -28.15
C VAL A 423 1.26 19.42 -29.61
N MET A 424 0.24 20.22 -29.89
CA MET A 424 -0.20 20.58 -31.25
C MET A 424 0.06 22.07 -31.51
N GLU A 425 0.92 22.36 -32.48
CA GLU A 425 1.08 23.71 -33.02
C GLU A 425 0.16 23.87 -34.24
N LEU A 426 -0.92 24.64 -34.09
CA LEU A 426 -1.95 24.78 -35.11
C LEU A 426 -2.10 26.23 -35.53
N THR A 427 -2.12 26.46 -36.84
CA THR A 427 -2.60 27.69 -37.45
C THR A 427 -4.06 27.57 -37.84
N GLU A 428 -4.69 28.71 -38.17
CA GLU A 428 -6.05 28.70 -38.72
C GLU A 428 -6.13 27.90 -40.05
N GLU A 429 -5.06 27.93 -40.85
CA GLU A 429 -4.96 27.13 -42.08
C GLU A 429 -4.93 25.63 -41.76
N ASP A 430 -4.22 25.21 -40.71
CA ASP A 430 -4.18 23.81 -40.29
C ASP A 430 -5.56 23.30 -39.89
N THR A 431 -6.30 24.08 -39.09
CA THR A 431 -7.67 23.71 -38.67
C THR A 431 -8.69 23.71 -39.81
N ALA A 432 -8.39 24.39 -40.93
CA ALA A 432 -9.27 24.44 -42.09
C ALA A 432 -9.04 23.28 -43.08
N LYS A 433 -7.97 22.47 -42.91
CA LYS A 433 -7.67 21.31 -43.79
C LYS A 433 -8.85 20.33 -43.92
N PRO A 434 -9.54 19.93 -42.84
CA PRO A 434 -10.72 19.08 -42.93
C PRO A 434 -11.94 19.75 -43.62
N GLY A 435 -11.86 21.06 -43.91
CA GLY A 435 -12.87 21.87 -44.57
C GLY A 435 -13.14 23.18 -43.83
N ASP A 436 -13.57 24.22 -44.57
CA ASP A 436 -13.77 25.58 -44.04
C ASP A 436 -14.75 25.66 -42.85
N LYS A 437 -15.67 24.69 -42.70
CA LYS A 437 -16.59 24.64 -41.54
C LYS A 437 -15.89 24.35 -40.20
N TYR A 438 -14.67 23.80 -40.24
CA TYR A 438 -13.85 23.49 -39.05
C TYR A 438 -12.78 24.55 -38.78
N ARG A 439 -12.70 25.59 -39.62
CA ARG A 439 -11.75 26.70 -39.46
C ARG A 439 -11.84 27.29 -38.05
N GLY A 440 -10.71 27.33 -37.35
CA GLY A 440 -10.62 27.79 -35.96
C GLY A 440 -11.11 26.76 -34.93
N GLN A 441 -11.29 25.49 -35.30
CA GLN A 441 -11.73 24.43 -34.41
C GLN A 441 -10.83 23.19 -34.53
N VAL A 442 -10.69 22.47 -33.43
CA VAL A 442 -10.17 21.10 -33.42
C VAL A 442 -11.33 20.19 -33.09
N VAL A 443 -11.43 19.06 -33.79
CA VAL A 443 -12.45 18.05 -33.50
C VAL A 443 -11.75 16.83 -32.97
N PHE A 444 -12.04 16.46 -31.73
CA PHE A 444 -11.54 15.24 -31.11
C PHE A 444 -12.48 14.08 -31.34
N ARG A 445 -11.92 12.87 -31.42
CA ARG A 445 -12.65 11.63 -31.43
C ARG A 445 -12.08 10.72 -30.36
N LEU A 446 -12.96 10.30 -29.47
CA LEU A 446 -12.65 9.36 -28.42
C LEU A 446 -13.34 8.04 -28.71
N THR A 447 -12.60 6.95 -28.57
CA THR A 447 -13.10 5.61 -28.84
C THR A 447 -12.58 4.68 -27.75
N PRO A 448 -13.46 4.14 -26.88
CA PRO A 448 -13.02 3.12 -25.94
C PRO A 448 -12.62 1.87 -26.72
N LEU A 449 -11.54 1.23 -26.32
CA LEU A 449 -11.02 0.01 -26.98
C LEU A 449 -11.65 -1.27 -26.43
N VAL A 450 -12.52 -1.13 -25.43
CA VAL A 450 -13.34 -2.20 -24.85
C VAL A 450 -14.81 -1.76 -24.88
N GLY A 451 -15.72 -2.72 -25.00
CA GLY A 451 -17.16 -2.46 -24.93
C GLY A 451 -17.57 -2.09 -23.51
N LEU A 452 -17.41 -0.82 -23.16
CA LEU A 452 -17.96 -0.24 -21.94
C LEU A 452 -19.48 -0.06 -22.08
N GLY A 453 -20.19 0.04 -20.96
CA GLY A 453 -21.63 0.25 -20.90
C GLY A 453 -22.02 1.66 -21.36
N ASP A 454 -22.77 2.38 -20.54
CA ASP A 454 -23.00 3.80 -20.77
C ASP A 454 -21.76 4.57 -20.29
N VAL A 455 -21.18 5.43 -21.13
CA VAL A 455 -19.95 6.18 -20.78
C VAL A 455 -20.24 7.67 -20.80
N ALA A 456 -19.79 8.37 -19.76
CA ALA A 456 -19.73 9.82 -19.72
C ALA A 456 -18.34 10.30 -20.16
N TRP A 457 -18.30 11.30 -21.03
CA TRP A 457 -17.07 11.93 -21.51
C TRP A 457 -17.06 13.39 -21.12
N TYR A 458 -15.91 13.87 -20.66
CA TYR A 458 -15.72 15.26 -20.25
C TYR A 458 -14.51 15.88 -20.95
N LEU A 459 -14.67 17.11 -21.45
CA LEU A 459 -13.61 17.89 -22.07
C LEU A 459 -13.26 19.08 -21.18
N TYR A 460 -11.98 19.29 -20.96
CA TYR A 460 -11.44 20.38 -20.16
C TYR A 460 -10.58 21.34 -21.00
N ASP A 461 -10.56 22.62 -20.62
CA ASP A 461 -9.52 23.60 -21.02
C ASP A 461 -8.95 24.24 -19.75
N GLY A 462 -7.71 23.92 -19.43
CA GLY A 462 -7.20 24.05 -18.07
C GLY A 462 -7.99 23.14 -17.13
N THR A 463 -8.50 23.69 -16.03
CA THR A 463 -9.34 22.98 -15.06
C THR A 463 -10.83 23.15 -15.30
N ASP A 464 -11.22 23.95 -16.30
CA ASP A 464 -12.64 24.24 -16.57
C ASP A 464 -13.24 23.12 -17.43
N ARG A 465 -14.27 22.46 -16.92
CA ARG A 465 -15.05 21.48 -17.68
C ARG A 465 -15.96 22.19 -18.69
N ILE A 466 -15.64 22.07 -19.98
CA ILE A 466 -16.32 22.78 -21.07
C ILE A 466 -17.47 21.99 -21.68
N LEU A 467 -17.35 20.65 -21.72
CA LEU A 467 -18.36 19.79 -22.34
C LEU A 467 -18.54 18.51 -21.54
N SER A 468 -19.78 18.02 -21.49
CA SER A 468 -20.13 16.68 -21.00
C SER A 468 -21.05 16.02 -22.00
N LEU A 469 -20.72 14.80 -22.41
CA LEU A 469 -21.55 13.98 -23.29
C LEU A 469 -21.74 12.60 -22.69
N LYS A 470 -22.92 12.03 -22.93
CA LYS A 470 -23.23 10.63 -22.60
C LYS A 470 -23.34 9.85 -23.89
N SER A 471 -22.67 8.71 -23.96
CA SER A 471 -22.81 7.74 -25.04
C SER A 471 -23.43 6.46 -24.50
N SER A 472 -24.30 5.86 -25.30
CA SER A 472 -24.89 4.54 -25.04
C SER A 472 -24.74 3.66 -26.27
N GLY A 473 -24.22 2.44 -26.12
CA GLY A 473 -24.22 1.42 -27.17
C GLY A 473 -22.84 0.92 -27.61
N ALA A 474 -22.82 -0.10 -28.47
CA ALA A 474 -21.65 -0.96 -28.72
C ALA A 474 -20.42 -0.28 -29.37
N GLU A 475 -20.56 0.92 -29.95
CA GLU A 475 -19.44 1.63 -30.58
C GLU A 475 -18.84 2.73 -29.69
N ASN A 476 -19.60 3.25 -28.71
CA ASN A 476 -19.25 4.30 -27.72
C ASN A 476 -18.30 5.43 -28.17
N GLN A 477 -18.29 5.73 -29.46
CA GLN A 477 -17.45 6.75 -30.03
C GLN A 477 -18.12 8.12 -29.87
N VAL A 478 -17.33 9.09 -29.39
CA VAL A 478 -17.79 10.46 -29.20
C VAL A 478 -16.90 11.42 -29.97
N VAL A 479 -17.53 12.36 -30.67
CA VAL A 479 -16.87 13.40 -31.44
C VAL A 479 -17.11 14.75 -30.76
N LEU A 480 -16.03 15.42 -30.38
CA LEU A 480 -16.04 16.65 -29.57
C LEU A 480 -15.43 17.81 -30.37
N PRO A 481 -16.23 18.71 -30.97
CA PRO A 481 -15.69 19.93 -31.54
C PRO A 481 -15.29 20.91 -30.43
N TYR A 482 -14.11 21.51 -30.58
CA TYR A 482 -13.57 22.51 -29.66
C TYR A 482 -13.11 23.74 -30.43
N ALA A 483 -13.67 24.90 -30.11
CA ALA A 483 -13.31 26.16 -30.75
C ALA A 483 -12.03 26.74 -30.14
N LEU A 484 -11.01 26.93 -30.97
CA LEU A 484 -9.74 27.51 -30.57
C LEU A 484 -9.83 29.04 -30.50
N ARG A 485 -9.06 29.61 -29.57
CA ARG A 485 -8.73 31.03 -29.51
C ARG A 485 -7.23 31.17 -29.79
N SER A 486 -6.80 32.37 -30.17
CA SER A 486 -5.36 32.61 -30.30
C SER A 486 -4.71 32.50 -28.92
N GLY A 487 -3.71 31.63 -28.78
CA GLY A 487 -3.00 31.40 -27.52
C GLY A 487 -2.64 29.94 -27.31
N VAL A 488 -2.33 29.61 -26.06
CA VAL A 488 -2.09 28.24 -25.59
C VAL A 488 -3.37 27.74 -24.91
N HIS A 489 -3.76 26.52 -25.23
CA HIS A 489 -4.88 25.81 -24.61
C HIS A 489 -4.37 24.54 -23.95
N HIS A 490 -4.94 24.18 -22.81
CA HIS A 490 -4.56 23.00 -22.06
C HIS A 490 -5.72 22.02 -22.07
N ILE A 491 -5.76 21.14 -23.07
CA ILE A 491 -6.92 20.28 -23.28
C ILE A 491 -6.76 18.98 -22.51
N GLY A 492 -7.70 18.71 -21.61
CA GLY A 492 -7.82 17.45 -20.88
C GLY A 492 -9.07 16.68 -21.33
N VAL A 493 -9.00 15.35 -21.28
CA VAL A 493 -10.17 14.50 -21.49
C VAL A 493 -10.26 13.46 -20.39
N GLU A 494 -11.47 13.31 -19.87
CA GLU A 494 -11.83 12.31 -18.88
C GLU A 494 -12.97 11.45 -19.44
N PHE A 495 -12.99 10.19 -19.04
CA PHE A 495 -14.13 9.32 -19.29
C PHE A 495 -14.44 8.49 -18.04
N ASP A 496 -15.72 8.30 -17.80
CA ASP A 496 -16.24 7.62 -16.63
C ASP A 496 -17.33 6.62 -17.04
N ASP A 497 -17.36 5.47 -16.38
CA ASP A 497 -18.39 4.45 -16.61
C ASP A 497 -19.66 4.90 -15.86
N TYR A 498 -20.70 5.24 -16.61
CA TYR A 498 -21.97 5.66 -16.05
C TYR A 498 -22.76 4.43 -15.61
N GLU A 499 -22.36 3.79 -14.51
CA GLU A 499 -23.32 2.97 -13.76
C GLU A 499 -24.19 3.90 -12.92
N PRO A 500 -25.54 3.86 -13.05
CA PRO A 500 -26.39 4.58 -12.13
C PRO A 500 -26.16 4.00 -10.73
N VAL A 501 -25.67 4.86 -9.83
CA VAL A 501 -25.79 4.79 -8.36
C VAL A 501 -26.53 3.56 -7.89
N PHE A 502 -25.79 2.63 -7.27
CA PHE A 502 -26.25 1.51 -6.46
C PHE A 502 -27.76 1.56 -6.09
N ASP A 503 -28.59 0.90 -6.89
CA ASP A 503 -29.82 0.30 -6.36
C ASP A 503 -29.34 -0.73 -5.33
N GLY A 504 -29.57 -0.43 -4.04
CA GLY A 504 -29.17 -1.22 -2.89
C GLY A 504 -29.74 -2.63 -2.83
N ASN A 505 -29.35 -3.48 -3.76
CA ASN A 505 -29.57 -4.92 -3.72
C ASN A 505 -28.24 -5.67 -3.61
N PRO A 506 -27.99 -6.40 -2.51
CA PRO A 506 -26.83 -7.25 -2.40
C PRO A 506 -26.98 -8.43 -3.37
N LYS A 507 -25.95 -8.69 -4.17
CA LYS A 507 -25.74 -10.00 -4.80
C LYS A 507 -24.45 -10.59 -4.30
#